data_AF-A0A7V9C2J9-F1
#
_entry.id   AF-A0A7V9C2J9-F1
#
_cell.length_a   1.000
_cell.length_b   1.000
_cell.length_c   1.000
_cell.angle_alpha   90.00
_cell.angle_beta   90.00
_cell.angle_gamma   90.00
#
_symmetry.space_group_name_H-M   'P 1'
#
loop_
_entity.id
_entity.type
_entity.pdbx_description
1 polymer ?
#
loop_
_entity_poly.entity_id
_entity_poly.type
_entity_poly.pdbx_seq_one_letter_code
_entity_poly.pdbx_strand_id
1 'polypeptide(L)'
;LGYPLLVKAATGGGGRGMRVVRAPGELDEALAAASREAETAFGDGTVFCERYVERPRHVEIQLLADTHGTVLSLGERECSVQRRHQKVLEESPSPALDPTLRAAMSDAAIAFARAIGYVSAGTAEFMLDGRDFYFLELNGRIQVEHPVTELVTGIDLVREQIRVAAGERLCVSETQSPVGHAVEVRLYAEHPRTFLPQAGPVERLRLPMGIRVDAGVAEGDEVGLGYDPMIAKLIAHGPTRAEALARLAAALAETEVDGITTNLPFLRWLVAHPALRAGETTTAFLVEHPPLSEPPLRLPEPVWRGSWRLNLPPVAIAPPPDIDDEAHAHAGGGGESALSAPMPGTVLRVLVQAGERVSERQQLLVLEAMKMETPIVAPYAATVRAVHVEEGDRVAGGALLIELDLIELD
;
A
#
# COMPACT_ATOMS: atom_id res chain seq x y z
N LEU A 1 11.45 28.23 -0.22
CA LEU A 1 10.73 26.94 -0.07
C LEU A 1 9.52 27.09 0.85
N GLY A 2 9.66 27.68 2.03
CA GLY A 2 8.55 27.84 2.98
C GLY A 2 8.32 26.55 3.77
N TYR A 3 8.10 26.65 5.07
CA TYR A 3 7.88 25.49 5.94
C TYR A 3 6.43 24.98 5.83
N PRO A 4 6.18 23.67 6.03
CA PRO A 4 7.15 22.63 6.34
C PRO A 4 7.99 22.19 5.13
N LEU A 5 9.20 21.71 5.38
CA LEU A 5 10.14 21.18 4.40
C LEU A 5 10.31 19.68 4.56
N LEU A 6 10.65 18.98 3.47
CA LEU A 6 11.12 17.60 3.50
C LEU A 6 12.59 17.58 3.07
N VAL A 7 13.45 17.10 3.95
CA VAL A 7 14.87 16.86 3.67
C VAL A 7 15.02 15.44 3.16
N LYS A 8 15.68 15.27 2.01
CA LYS A 8 15.89 13.97 1.33
C LYS A 8 17.34 13.81 0.93
N ALA A 9 17.82 12.57 0.91
CA ALA A 9 19.06 12.21 0.22
C ALA A 9 18.88 12.38 -1.30
N ALA A 10 19.92 12.88 -1.98
CA ALA A 10 19.93 12.97 -3.45
C ALA A 10 20.13 11.60 -4.12
N THR A 11 20.74 10.68 -3.39
CA THR A 11 20.97 9.29 -3.79
C THR A 11 20.15 8.35 -2.92
N GLY A 12 19.64 7.26 -3.52
CA GLY A 12 18.75 6.31 -2.87
C GLY A 12 17.26 6.56 -3.15
N GLY A 13 16.51 5.49 -3.43
CA GLY A 13 15.06 5.53 -3.65
C GLY A 13 14.26 5.14 -2.40
N GLY A 14 12.94 5.36 -2.44
CA GLY A 14 12.01 4.69 -1.52
C GLY A 14 11.81 5.28 -0.11
N GLY A 15 12.16 6.55 0.13
CA GLY A 15 11.80 7.19 1.41
C GLY A 15 12.86 7.15 2.52
N ARG A 16 14.01 6.51 2.32
CA ARG A 16 15.06 6.40 3.35
C ARG A 16 15.67 7.76 3.68
N GLY A 17 15.81 8.04 4.97
CA GLY A 17 16.41 9.28 5.49
C GLY A 17 15.58 10.55 5.33
N MET A 18 14.31 10.43 4.94
CA MET A 18 13.42 11.58 4.79
C MET A 18 13.04 12.18 6.16
N ARG A 19 13.18 13.49 6.29
CA ARG A 19 12.86 14.21 7.54
C ARG A 19 11.99 15.43 7.27
N VAL A 20 10.85 15.50 7.94
CA VAL A 20 9.99 16.69 7.90
C VAL A 20 10.52 17.72 8.88
N VAL A 21 10.79 18.92 8.38
CA VAL A 21 11.25 20.08 9.15
C VAL A 21 10.11 21.10 9.17
N ARG A 22 9.56 21.37 10.34
CA ARG A 22 8.38 22.24 10.52
C ARG A 22 8.77 23.66 10.88
N ALA A 23 9.92 23.85 11.52
CA ALA A 23 10.42 25.15 11.94
C ALA A 23 11.89 25.37 11.56
N PRO A 24 12.33 26.64 11.40
CA PRO A 24 13.72 26.95 11.08
C PRO A 24 14.76 26.36 12.05
N GLY A 25 14.43 26.25 13.34
CA GLY A 25 15.35 25.73 14.36
C GLY A 25 15.65 24.23 14.23
N GLU A 26 14.86 23.48 13.45
CA GLU A 26 15.01 22.04 13.26
C GLU A 26 15.88 21.71 12.02
N LEU A 27 16.15 22.69 11.15
CA LEU A 27 16.70 22.44 9.82
C LEU A 27 18.15 21.94 9.87
N ASP A 28 19.02 22.58 10.66
CA ASP A 28 20.44 22.25 10.70
C ASP A 28 20.68 20.81 11.18
N GLU A 29 19.95 20.39 12.22
CA GLU A 29 20.01 19.02 12.73
C GLU A 29 19.47 18.02 11.70
N ALA A 30 18.33 18.33 11.07
CA ALA A 30 17.73 17.47 10.06
C ALA A 30 18.63 17.27 8.84
N LEU A 31 19.27 18.34 8.34
CA LEU A 31 20.24 18.28 7.24
C LEU A 31 21.45 17.42 7.61
N ALA A 32 22.04 17.66 8.78
CA ALA A 32 23.22 16.92 9.23
C ALA A 32 22.91 15.44 9.44
N ALA A 33 21.74 15.12 10.01
CA ALA A 33 21.29 13.74 10.21
C ALA A 33 21.00 13.03 8.89
N ALA A 34 20.29 13.68 7.96
CA ALA A 34 20.01 13.12 6.64
C ALA A 34 21.28 12.89 5.82
N SER A 35 22.23 13.82 5.86
CA SER A 35 23.51 13.69 5.16
C SER A 35 24.34 12.52 5.70
N ARG A 36 24.43 12.34 7.03
CA ARG A 36 25.12 11.18 7.63
C ARG A 36 24.48 9.85 7.25
N GLU A 37 23.15 9.78 7.26
CA GLU A 37 22.42 8.57 6.88
C GLU A 37 22.61 8.25 5.39
N ALA A 38 22.58 9.26 4.52
CA ALA A 38 22.82 9.11 3.09
C ALA A 38 24.26 8.66 2.78
N GLU A 39 25.25 9.26 3.44
CA GLU A 39 26.67 8.84 3.33
C GLU A 39 26.85 7.39 3.77
N THR A 40 26.23 7.00 4.89
CA THR A 40 26.32 5.63 5.42
C THR A 40 25.65 4.62 4.50
N ALA A 41 24.48 4.95 3.95
CA ALA A 41 23.68 4.03 3.15
C ALA A 41 24.13 3.95 1.68
N PHE A 42 24.60 5.07 1.11
CA PHE A 42 24.82 5.21 -0.34
C PHE A 42 26.20 5.76 -0.71
N GLY A 43 27.05 6.11 0.26
CA GLY A 43 28.37 6.69 0.01
C GLY A 43 28.34 8.11 -0.56
N ASP A 44 27.19 8.79 -0.47
CA ASP A 44 27.00 10.17 -0.90
C ASP A 44 26.04 10.91 0.05
N GLY A 45 26.60 11.81 0.85
CA GLY A 45 25.89 12.63 1.82
C GLY A 45 25.13 13.83 1.23
N THR A 46 25.03 13.93 -0.10
CA THR A 46 24.27 15.01 -0.75
C THR A 46 22.79 14.93 -0.37
N VAL A 47 22.25 16.03 0.12
CA VAL A 47 20.84 16.17 0.48
C VAL A 47 20.22 17.37 -0.21
N PHE A 48 18.90 17.34 -0.39
CA PHE A 48 18.13 18.48 -0.88
C PHE A 48 16.88 18.70 -0.02
N CYS A 49 16.34 19.92 -0.09
CA CYS A 49 15.10 20.29 0.56
C CYS A 49 14.02 20.54 -0.49
N GLU A 50 12.84 19.99 -0.26
CA GLU A 50 11.63 20.31 -1.01
C GLU A 50 10.55 20.81 -0.04
N ARG A 51 9.51 21.45 -0.59
CA ARG A 51 8.34 21.81 0.22
C ARG A 51 7.59 20.54 0.60
N TYR A 52 7.28 20.37 1.89
CA TYR A 52 6.48 19.25 2.36
C TYR A 52 5.00 19.57 2.22
N VAL A 53 4.25 18.65 1.63
CA VAL A 53 2.79 18.70 1.55
C VAL A 53 2.26 17.60 2.46
N GLU A 54 1.39 17.96 3.42
CA GLU A 54 0.97 17.01 4.48
C GLU A 54 -0.09 16.03 4.02
N ARG A 55 -1.09 16.50 3.28
CA ARG A 55 -2.23 15.68 2.82
C ARG A 55 -2.38 15.74 1.30
N PRO A 56 -1.30 15.51 0.52
CA PRO A 56 -1.39 15.59 -0.91
C PRO A 56 -2.21 14.43 -1.45
N ARG A 57 -2.77 14.65 -2.64
CA ARG A 57 -3.17 13.57 -3.54
C ARG A 57 -2.00 13.18 -4.40
N HIS A 58 -1.79 11.88 -4.56
CA HIS A 58 -0.80 11.36 -5.51
C HIS A 58 -1.53 11.20 -6.84
N VAL A 59 -1.22 12.08 -7.79
CA VAL A 59 -1.81 12.08 -9.12
C VAL A 59 -0.70 11.99 -10.15
N GLU A 60 -0.89 11.16 -11.16
CA GLU A 60 0.15 10.87 -12.15
C GLU A 60 -0.40 10.96 -13.57
N ILE A 61 0.43 11.40 -14.52
CA ILE A 61 0.07 11.54 -15.93
C ILE A 61 0.72 10.42 -16.73
N GLN A 62 -0.10 9.67 -17.48
CA GLN A 62 0.40 8.68 -18.43
C GLN A 62 0.95 9.40 -19.66
N LEU A 63 2.24 9.22 -19.94
CA LEU A 63 2.90 9.71 -21.14
C LEU A 63 3.08 8.58 -22.14
N LEU A 64 2.99 8.91 -23.43
CA LEU A 64 3.38 8.04 -24.53
C LEU A 64 4.10 8.86 -25.60
N ALA A 65 5.30 8.43 -25.96
CA ALA A 65 6.14 9.14 -26.93
C ALA A 65 6.76 8.19 -27.97
N ASP A 66 6.94 8.66 -29.20
CA ASP A 66 7.64 7.94 -30.27
C ASP A 66 9.02 8.53 -30.59
N THR A 67 9.77 7.81 -31.41
CA THR A 67 11.09 8.23 -31.92
C THR A 67 11.00 9.31 -33.01
N HIS A 68 9.79 9.76 -33.37
CA HIS A 68 9.53 10.77 -34.39
C HIS A 68 9.21 12.14 -33.82
N GLY A 69 9.32 12.30 -32.50
CA GLY A 69 9.12 13.57 -31.77
C GLY A 69 7.69 13.78 -31.26
N THR A 70 6.79 12.80 -31.43
CA THR A 70 5.45 12.85 -30.85
C THR A 70 5.53 12.54 -29.36
N VAL A 71 4.89 13.36 -28.54
CA VAL A 71 4.72 13.14 -27.09
C VAL A 71 3.29 13.50 -26.73
N LEU A 72 2.55 12.55 -26.14
CA LEU A 72 1.14 12.66 -25.79
C LEU A 72 0.92 12.40 -24.29
N SER A 73 -0.08 13.06 -23.71
CA SER A 73 -0.71 12.66 -22.45
C SER A 73 -1.91 11.76 -22.75
N LEU A 74 -2.03 10.65 -22.03
CA LEU A 74 -3.18 9.72 -22.12
C LEU A 74 -4.09 9.83 -20.88
N GLY A 75 -4.09 11.01 -20.25
CA GLY A 75 -4.84 11.31 -19.04
C GLY A 75 -4.09 10.95 -17.76
N GLU A 76 -4.79 11.11 -16.64
CA GLU A 76 -4.25 10.95 -15.31
C GLU A 76 -4.76 9.70 -14.58
N ARG A 77 -4.03 9.31 -13.55
CA ARG A 77 -4.46 8.36 -12.52
C ARG A 77 -4.34 8.99 -11.14
N GLU A 78 -5.26 8.69 -10.26
CA GLU A 78 -5.14 8.98 -8.83
C GLU A 78 -4.76 7.71 -8.07
N CYS A 79 -3.61 7.77 -7.40
CA CYS A 79 -3.00 6.67 -6.64
C CYS A 79 -2.81 7.06 -5.17
N SER A 80 -3.62 7.99 -4.68
CA SER A 80 -3.54 8.53 -3.32
C SER A 80 -3.68 7.45 -2.24
N VAL A 81 -4.46 6.40 -2.49
CA VAL A 81 -4.67 5.32 -1.52
C VAL A 81 -3.49 4.35 -1.59
N GLN A 82 -2.49 4.65 -0.77
CA GLN A 82 -1.25 3.90 -0.66
C GLN A 82 -0.87 3.64 0.80
N ARG A 83 -0.18 2.53 1.06
CA ARG A 83 0.37 2.18 2.36
C ARG A 83 1.88 2.22 2.27
N ARG A 84 2.54 3.11 3.02
CA ARG A 84 4.03 3.20 3.05
C ARG A 84 4.64 3.18 1.63
N HIS A 85 4.09 4.01 0.75
CA HIS A 85 4.48 4.12 -0.67
C HIS A 85 4.08 2.95 -1.59
N GLN A 86 3.44 1.89 -1.06
CA GLN A 86 2.82 0.83 -1.87
C GLN A 86 1.41 1.27 -2.28
N LYS A 87 1.18 1.49 -3.57
CA LYS A 87 -0.14 1.81 -4.12
C LYS A 87 -1.08 0.60 -3.95
N VAL A 88 -2.30 0.86 -3.48
CA VAL A 88 -3.29 -0.18 -3.13
C VAL A 88 -4.52 -0.10 -4.04
N LEU A 89 -5.00 1.12 -4.25
CA LEU A 89 -6.14 1.44 -5.12
C LEU A 89 -5.77 2.60 -6.01
N GLU A 90 -6.03 2.41 -7.30
CA GLU A 90 -5.74 3.36 -8.36
C GLU A 90 -7.00 3.59 -9.18
N GLU A 91 -7.20 4.82 -9.65
CA GLU A 91 -8.36 5.14 -10.47
C GLU A 91 -8.05 6.15 -11.56
N SER A 92 -8.80 6.07 -12.67
CA SER A 92 -8.71 7.00 -13.79
C SER A 92 -10.11 7.30 -14.31
N PRO A 93 -10.47 8.57 -14.58
CA PRO A 93 -9.72 9.79 -14.23
C PRO A 93 -9.66 10.07 -12.71
N SER A 94 -8.89 11.06 -12.28
CA SER A 94 -8.88 11.52 -10.89
C SER A 94 -10.16 12.30 -10.56
N PRO A 95 -10.87 11.99 -9.45
CA PRO A 95 -12.01 12.78 -8.97
C PRO A 95 -11.63 14.20 -8.52
N ALA A 96 -10.35 14.48 -8.28
CA ALA A 96 -9.88 15.79 -7.81
C ALA A 96 -9.59 16.78 -8.94
N LEU A 97 -9.48 16.30 -10.19
CA LEU A 97 -9.06 17.13 -11.32
C LEU A 97 -10.23 17.64 -12.15
N ASP A 98 -10.40 18.96 -12.18
CA ASP A 98 -11.20 19.64 -13.20
C ASP A 98 -10.46 19.69 -14.56
N PRO A 99 -11.16 20.01 -15.67
CA PRO A 99 -10.53 20.03 -17.00
C PRO A 99 -9.35 21.00 -17.14
N THR A 100 -9.36 22.13 -16.42
CA THR A 100 -8.29 23.13 -16.49
C THR A 100 -7.03 22.63 -15.79
N LEU A 101 -7.18 22.08 -14.57
CA LEU A 101 -6.07 21.52 -13.82
C LEU A 101 -5.47 20.30 -14.52
N ARG A 102 -6.32 19.44 -15.10
CA ARG A 102 -5.88 18.29 -15.91
C ARG A 102 -5.04 18.70 -17.11
N ALA A 103 -5.46 19.74 -17.84
CA ALA A 103 -4.70 20.28 -18.96
C ALA A 103 -3.35 20.83 -18.48
N ALA A 104 -3.32 21.63 -17.41
CA ALA A 104 -2.08 22.19 -16.87
C ALA A 104 -1.07 21.10 -16.43
N MET A 105 -1.53 20.04 -15.76
CA MET A 105 -0.68 18.92 -15.36
C MET A 105 -0.17 18.12 -16.58
N SER A 106 -1.05 17.90 -17.57
CA SER A 106 -0.68 17.21 -18.82
C SER A 106 0.36 18.00 -19.61
N ASP A 107 0.17 19.32 -19.76
CA ASP A 107 1.11 20.21 -20.44
C ASP A 107 2.49 20.20 -19.75
N ALA A 108 2.51 20.23 -18.41
CA ALA A 108 3.75 20.15 -17.64
C ALA A 108 4.48 18.81 -17.85
N ALA A 109 3.74 17.69 -17.82
CA ALA A 109 4.30 16.35 -18.05
C ALA A 109 4.85 16.20 -19.48
N ILE A 110 4.12 16.68 -20.48
CA ILE A 110 4.55 16.67 -21.90
C ILE A 110 5.79 17.55 -22.09
N ALA A 111 5.81 18.75 -21.50
CA ALA A 111 6.96 19.64 -21.58
C ALA A 111 8.22 18.98 -21.00
N PHE A 112 8.10 18.32 -19.84
CA PHE A 112 9.20 17.59 -19.22
C PHE A 112 9.68 16.43 -20.09
N ALA A 113 8.76 15.60 -20.59
CA ALA A 113 9.06 14.46 -21.46
C ALA A 113 9.75 14.90 -22.77
N ARG A 114 9.32 16.00 -23.39
CA ARG A 114 9.99 16.58 -24.56
C ARG A 114 11.39 17.06 -24.24
N ALA A 115 11.59 17.72 -23.10
CA ALA A 115 12.88 18.28 -22.69
C ALA A 115 13.96 17.19 -22.52
N ILE A 116 13.57 16.00 -22.07
CA ILE A 116 14.50 14.87 -21.89
C ILE A 116 14.58 13.93 -23.09
N GLY A 117 13.83 14.21 -24.18
CA GLY A 117 13.75 13.34 -25.35
C GLY A 117 13.17 11.95 -25.02
N TYR A 118 12.12 11.91 -24.19
CA TYR A 118 11.52 10.66 -23.73
C TYR A 118 10.91 9.84 -24.87
N VAL A 119 10.94 8.51 -24.76
CA VAL A 119 10.40 7.55 -25.75
C VAL A 119 9.70 6.41 -25.02
N SER A 120 8.68 5.81 -25.65
CA SER A 120 7.83 4.75 -25.10
C SER A 120 6.83 5.28 -24.06
N ALA A 121 6.24 4.36 -23.29
CA ALA A 121 5.35 4.71 -22.18
C ALA A 121 6.17 5.17 -20.96
N GLY A 122 5.66 6.17 -20.26
CA GLY A 122 6.24 6.67 -19.01
C GLY A 122 5.17 7.29 -18.15
N THR A 123 5.50 7.63 -16.91
CA THR A 123 4.54 8.28 -16.01
C THR A 123 5.21 9.39 -15.24
N ALA A 124 4.67 10.60 -15.35
CA ALA A 124 5.08 11.73 -14.53
C ALA A 124 4.21 11.76 -13.27
N GLU A 125 4.83 11.63 -12.10
CA GLU A 125 4.15 11.62 -10.81
C GLU A 125 4.14 13.03 -10.19
N PHE A 126 3.00 13.42 -9.62
CA PHE A 126 2.79 14.71 -9.00
C PHE A 126 2.15 14.58 -7.61
N MET A 127 2.51 15.50 -6.72
CA MET A 127 1.74 15.79 -5.50
C MET A 127 0.79 16.95 -5.77
N LEU A 128 -0.50 16.72 -5.55
CA LEU A 128 -1.54 17.73 -5.66
C LEU A 128 -2.00 18.21 -4.28
N ASP A 129 -1.98 19.52 -4.06
CA ASP A 129 -2.48 20.21 -2.87
C ASP A 129 -3.49 21.30 -3.25
N GLY A 130 -4.78 21.01 -3.08
CA GLY A 130 -5.85 21.87 -3.56
C GLY A 130 -5.81 22.01 -5.09
N ARG A 131 -5.31 23.15 -5.59
CA ARG A 131 -5.10 23.40 -7.03
C ARG A 131 -3.63 23.50 -7.43
N ASP A 132 -2.72 23.54 -6.45
CA ASP A 132 -1.28 23.57 -6.71
C ASP A 132 -0.79 22.12 -6.91
N PHE A 133 0.05 21.91 -7.91
CA PHE A 133 0.66 20.61 -8.16
C PHE A 133 2.19 20.74 -8.27
N TYR A 134 2.88 19.71 -7.80
CA TYR A 134 4.33 19.68 -7.69
C TYR A 134 4.84 18.39 -8.31
N PHE A 135 5.77 18.49 -9.26
CA PHE A 135 6.42 17.34 -9.87
C PHE A 135 7.25 16.59 -8.84
N LEU A 136 7.10 15.27 -8.79
CA LEU A 136 7.93 14.38 -7.96
C LEU A 136 9.05 13.78 -8.80
N GLU A 137 8.66 12.95 -9.76
CA GLU A 137 9.58 12.18 -10.58
C GLU A 137 8.90 11.73 -11.88
N LEU A 138 9.72 11.22 -12.80
CA LEU A 138 9.24 10.51 -13.97
C LEU A 138 9.73 9.07 -13.91
N ASN A 139 8.79 8.14 -13.96
CA ASN A 139 9.06 6.72 -14.02
C ASN A 139 9.26 6.29 -15.48
N GLY A 140 10.51 5.92 -15.79
CA GLY A 140 11.01 5.52 -17.10
C GLY A 140 10.51 4.17 -17.64
N ARG A 141 9.27 3.78 -17.29
CA ARG A 141 8.71 2.44 -17.51
C ARG A 141 7.17 2.50 -17.55
N ILE A 142 6.56 1.41 -18.01
CA ILE A 142 5.13 1.20 -17.80
C ILE A 142 4.84 1.05 -16.30
N GLN A 143 3.75 1.65 -15.84
CA GLN A 143 3.28 1.51 -14.46
C GLN A 143 2.42 0.26 -14.29
N VAL A 144 2.35 -0.27 -13.07
CA VAL A 144 1.58 -1.49 -12.77
C VAL A 144 0.08 -1.25 -13.03
N GLU A 145 -0.37 -0.07 -12.65
CA GLU A 145 -1.71 0.51 -12.72
C GLU A 145 -2.07 1.10 -14.10
N HIS A 146 -1.29 0.82 -15.15
CA HIS A 146 -1.65 1.21 -16.51
C HIS A 146 -3.04 0.72 -16.99
N PRO A 147 -3.63 -0.41 -16.53
CA PRO A 147 -4.94 -0.87 -16.99
C PRO A 147 -6.08 0.12 -16.77
N VAL A 148 -6.06 0.94 -15.71
CA VAL A 148 -7.13 1.94 -15.51
C VAL A 148 -7.10 2.99 -16.62
N THR A 149 -5.91 3.36 -17.11
CA THR A 149 -5.76 4.24 -18.28
C THR A 149 -6.22 3.54 -19.55
N GLU A 150 -5.86 2.27 -19.77
CA GLU A 150 -6.29 1.52 -20.95
C GLU A 150 -7.81 1.40 -21.04
N LEU A 151 -8.50 1.18 -19.92
CA LEU A 151 -9.95 1.01 -19.92
C LEU A 151 -10.71 2.31 -20.21
N VAL A 152 -10.20 3.47 -19.81
CA VAL A 152 -10.86 4.76 -20.11
C VAL A 152 -10.45 5.34 -21.47
N THR A 153 -9.30 4.96 -22.02
CA THR A 153 -8.82 5.45 -23.32
C THR A 153 -9.11 4.48 -24.48
N GLY A 154 -9.22 3.18 -24.20
CA GLY A 154 -9.26 2.13 -25.22
C GLY A 154 -7.91 1.86 -25.90
N ILE A 155 -6.81 2.39 -25.35
CA ILE A 155 -5.45 2.24 -25.89
C ILE A 155 -4.77 1.07 -25.18
N ASP A 156 -4.21 0.14 -25.96
CA ASP A 156 -3.33 -0.93 -25.48
C ASP A 156 -1.90 -0.39 -25.40
N LEU A 157 -1.47 -0.03 -24.19
CA LEU A 157 -0.20 0.65 -23.95
C LEU A 157 0.98 -0.26 -24.28
N VAL A 158 0.90 -1.54 -23.94
CA VAL A 158 1.96 -2.52 -24.25
C VAL A 158 2.14 -2.66 -25.75
N ARG A 159 1.05 -2.71 -26.52
CA ARG A 159 1.11 -2.72 -27.98
C ARG A 159 1.75 -1.45 -28.53
N GLU A 160 1.36 -0.27 -28.05
CA GLU A 160 1.96 0.97 -28.52
C GLU A 160 3.45 1.05 -28.15
N GLN A 161 3.87 0.55 -26.99
CA GLN A 161 5.30 0.43 -26.66
C GLN A 161 6.06 -0.43 -27.68
N ILE A 162 5.51 -1.57 -28.09
CA ILE A 162 6.12 -2.47 -29.08
C ILE A 162 6.21 -1.77 -30.44
N ARG A 163 5.16 -1.05 -30.86
CA ARG A 163 5.14 -0.30 -32.13
C ARG A 163 6.17 0.83 -32.15
N VAL A 164 6.26 1.60 -31.06
CA VAL A 164 7.30 2.62 -30.89
C VAL A 164 8.70 2.00 -30.95
N ALA A 165 8.90 0.86 -30.26
CA ALA A 165 10.18 0.14 -30.29
C ALA A 165 10.54 -0.37 -31.70
N ALA A 166 9.53 -0.70 -32.53
CA ALA A 166 9.69 -1.04 -33.93
C ALA A 166 9.94 0.18 -34.85
N GLY A 167 9.97 1.40 -34.30
CA GLY A 167 10.17 2.65 -35.05
C GLY A 167 8.90 3.16 -35.74
N GLU A 168 7.72 2.65 -35.39
CA GLU A 168 6.45 3.18 -35.89
C GLU A 168 6.11 4.54 -35.24
N ARG A 169 5.25 5.31 -35.93
CA ARG A 169 4.66 6.54 -35.39
C ARG A 169 3.45 6.20 -34.53
N LEU A 170 3.19 7.01 -33.51
CA LEU A 170 1.93 6.93 -32.77
C LEU A 170 0.74 7.18 -33.71
N CYS A 171 -0.23 6.26 -33.70
CA CYS A 171 -1.49 6.43 -34.42
C CYS A 171 -2.65 6.86 -33.50
N VAL A 172 -2.37 6.96 -32.20
CA VAL A 172 -3.31 7.45 -31.18
C VAL A 172 -3.22 8.97 -31.04
N SER A 173 -4.31 9.60 -30.56
CA SER A 173 -4.41 11.05 -30.43
C SER A 173 -4.73 11.45 -28.98
N GLU A 174 -4.13 12.54 -28.53
CA GLU A 174 -4.39 13.18 -27.22
C GLU A 174 -5.84 13.66 -27.07
N THR A 175 -6.59 13.85 -28.17
CA THR A 175 -7.97 14.34 -28.14
C THR A 175 -8.99 13.32 -27.63
N GLN A 176 -8.58 12.09 -27.29
CA GLN A 176 -9.50 11.09 -26.74
C GLN A 176 -9.78 11.40 -25.28
N SER A 177 -10.90 12.07 -25.02
CA SER A 177 -11.41 12.22 -23.65
C SER A 177 -11.65 10.83 -23.02
N PRO A 178 -11.36 10.66 -21.72
CA PRO A 178 -11.62 9.41 -21.03
C PRO A 178 -13.11 9.06 -21.11
N VAL A 179 -13.41 7.82 -21.45
CA VAL A 179 -14.77 7.29 -21.51
C VAL A 179 -15.06 6.56 -20.20
N GLY A 180 -15.93 7.15 -19.36
CA GLY A 180 -16.30 6.57 -18.07
C GLY A 180 -15.19 6.68 -17.02
N HIS A 181 -15.13 5.71 -16.13
CA HIS A 181 -14.22 5.65 -14.98
C HIS A 181 -13.74 4.22 -14.76
N ALA A 182 -12.46 4.05 -14.46
CA ALA A 182 -11.86 2.77 -14.09
C ALA A 182 -11.26 2.85 -12.69
N VAL A 183 -11.39 1.76 -11.93
CA VAL A 183 -10.79 1.59 -10.60
C VAL A 183 -10.11 0.22 -10.55
N GLU A 184 -8.87 0.19 -10.09
CA GLU A 184 -8.04 -0.98 -9.88
C GLU A 184 -7.77 -1.17 -8.39
N VAL A 185 -7.67 -2.43 -7.97
CA VAL A 185 -7.06 -2.81 -6.68
C VAL A 185 -6.06 -3.93 -6.91
N ARG A 186 -5.03 -3.95 -6.05
CA ARG A 186 -4.00 -5.00 -6.03
C ARG A 186 -4.30 -6.06 -4.97
N LEU A 187 -4.61 -7.27 -5.43
CA LEU A 187 -4.77 -8.44 -4.57
C LEU A 187 -3.39 -9.02 -4.26
N TYR A 188 -3.02 -8.95 -2.98
CA TYR A 188 -1.73 -9.40 -2.46
C TYR A 188 -1.88 -10.59 -1.52
N ALA A 189 -0.90 -11.49 -1.56
CA ALA A 189 -0.61 -12.45 -0.51
C ALA A 189 -0.03 -11.72 0.71
N GLU A 190 -0.88 -11.02 1.46
CA GLU A 190 -0.53 -10.22 2.62
C GLU A 190 -1.60 -10.38 3.70
N HIS A 191 -1.21 -10.29 4.97
CA HIS A 191 -2.19 -10.28 6.05
C HIS A 191 -3.04 -8.99 6.03
N PRO A 192 -4.38 -9.04 6.06
CA PRO A 192 -5.24 -7.87 5.77
C PRO A 192 -5.21 -6.73 6.82
N ARG A 193 -4.49 -6.90 7.93
CA ARG A 193 -4.35 -5.89 9.01
C ARG A 193 -2.92 -5.42 9.19
N THR A 194 -2.01 -6.37 9.43
CA THR A 194 -0.57 -6.12 9.60
C THR A 194 0.14 -5.90 8.27
N PHE A 195 -0.45 -6.39 7.15
CA PHE A 195 0.11 -6.36 5.80
C PHE A 195 1.52 -6.96 5.74
N LEU A 196 1.72 -8.00 6.54
CA LEU A 196 2.89 -8.85 6.46
C LEU A 196 2.72 -9.73 5.23
N PRO A 197 3.69 -9.76 4.31
CA PRO A 197 3.67 -10.67 3.17
C PRO A 197 3.51 -12.12 3.62
N GLN A 198 2.85 -12.89 2.79
CA GLN A 198 2.51 -14.28 3.02
C GLN A 198 3.07 -15.11 1.86
N ALA A 199 3.52 -16.31 2.16
CA ALA A 199 3.97 -17.28 1.19
C ALA A 199 3.28 -18.61 1.47
N GLY A 200 3.04 -19.39 0.41
CA GLY A 200 2.35 -20.67 0.51
C GLY A 200 1.56 -21.04 -0.75
N PRO A 201 0.93 -22.22 -0.74
CA PRO A 201 0.15 -22.71 -1.86
C PRO A 201 -1.16 -21.94 -2.01
N VAL A 202 -1.58 -21.72 -3.25
CA VAL A 202 -2.91 -21.21 -3.60
C VAL A 202 -3.81 -22.41 -3.86
N GLU A 203 -4.45 -22.93 -2.81
CA GLU A 203 -5.30 -24.13 -2.89
C GLU A 203 -6.56 -23.90 -3.72
N ARG A 204 -7.09 -22.68 -3.67
CA ARG A 204 -8.25 -22.27 -4.46
C ARG A 204 -8.10 -20.85 -4.96
N LEU A 205 -8.41 -20.61 -6.22
CA LEU A 205 -8.41 -19.26 -6.80
C LEU A 205 -9.60 -19.07 -7.75
N ARG A 206 -10.67 -18.47 -7.25
CA ARG A 206 -11.80 -18.03 -8.08
C ARG A 206 -11.72 -16.53 -8.33
N LEU A 207 -11.36 -16.15 -9.55
CA LEU A 207 -11.34 -14.76 -10.00
C LEU A 207 -12.67 -14.40 -10.70
N PRO A 208 -13.11 -13.13 -10.63
CA PRO A 208 -14.36 -12.68 -11.24
C PRO A 208 -14.24 -12.58 -12.77
N MET A 209 -15.36 -12.82 -13.48
CA MET A 209 -15.41 -12.76 -14.94
C MET A 209 -16.01 -11.46 -15.49
N GLY A 210 -16.71 -10.68 -14.64
CA GLY A 210 -17.44 -9.47 -15.04
C GLY A 210 -16.59 -8.19 -15.15
N ILE A 211 -15.30 -8.28 -14.86
CA ILE A 211 -14.34 -7.17 -14.89
C ILE A 211 -13.02 -7.64 -15.51
N ARG A 212 -12.11 -6.72 -15.83
CA ARG A 212 -10.76 -7.10 -16.24
C ARG A 212 -9.98 -7.61 -15.03
N VAL A 213 -9.27 -8.71 -15.21
CA VAL A 213 -8.38 -9.28 -14.20
C VAL A 213 -7.04 -9.61 -14.87
N ASP A 214 -5.97 -9.01 -14.36
CA ASP A 214 -4.61 -9.32 -14.77
C ASP A 214 -3.98 -10.15 -13.63
N ALA A 215 -3.90 -11.47 -13.79
CA ALA A 215 -3.36 -12.39 -12.78
C ALA A 215 -2.06 -13.05 -13.24
N GLY A 216 -1.10 -13.18 -12.32
CA GLY A 216 0.17 -13.87 -12.54
C GLY A 216 0.26 -15.25 -11.89
N VAL A 217 -0.82 -15.68 -11.24
CA VAL A 217 -0.92 -16.89 -10.40
C VAL A 217 -2.22 -17.62 -10.74
N ALA A 218 -2.19 -18.95 -10.73
CA ALA A 218 -3.34 -19.83 -10.93
C ALA A 218 -3.64 -20.68 -9.68
N GLU A 219 -4.82 -21.30 -9.65
CA GLU A 219 -5.14 -22.32 -8.64
C GLU A 219 -4.14 -23.48 -8.74
N GLY A 220 -3.57 -23.88 -7.59
CA GLY A 220 -2.54 -24.91 -7.48
C GLY A 220 -1.10 -24.38 -7.53
N ASP A 221 -0.88 -23.10 -7.85
CA ASP A 221 0.45 -22.49 -7.80
C ASP A 221 0.92 -22.20 -6.36
N GLU A 222 2.19 -21.84 -6.20
CA GLU A 222 2.79 -21.43 -4.93
C GLU A 222 3.29 -19.98 -5.01
N VAL A 223 2.89 -19.15 -4.05
CA VAL A 223 3.48 -17.81 -3.85
C VAL A 223 4.72 -17.96 -2.99
N GLY A 224 5.89 -17.85 -3.60
CA GLY A 224 7.19 -18.00 -2.94
C GLY A 224 7.80 -16.69 -2.47
N LEU A 225 8.82 -16.77 -1.60
CA LEU A 225 9.47 -15.60 -0.98
C LEU A 225 10.40 -14.78 -1.91
N GLY A 226 10.66 -15.25 -3.12
CA GLY A 226 11.63 -14.65 -4.05
C GLY A 226 11.08 -13.52 -4.92
N TYR A 227 9.77 -13.31 -4.92
CA TYR A 227 9.06 -12.39 -5.79
C TYR A 227 8.11 -11.49 -4.99
N ASP A 228 7.53 -10.50 -5.68
CA ASP A 228 6.48 -9.65 -5.13
C ASP A 228 5.22 -10.50 -4.82
N PRO A 229 4.52 -10.26 -3.69
CA PRO A 229 3.38 -11.07 -3.26
C PRO A 229 2.09 -10.81 -4.06
N MET A 230 2.10 -10.02 -5.13
CA MET A 230 0.88 -9.70 -5.89
C MET A 230 0.37 -10.94 -6.64
N ILE A 231 -0.89 -11.29 -6.37
CA ILE A 231 -1.60 -12.40 -6.99
C ILE A 231 -2.26 -11.91 -8.29
N ALA A 232 -3.00 -10.81 -8.20
CA ALA A 232 -3.77 -10.26 -9.32
C ALA A 232 -4.06 -8.77 -9.16
N LYS A 233 -4.34 -8.11 -10.28
CA LYS A 233 -4.98 -6.79 -10.34
C LYS A 233 -6.43 -6.98 -10.77
N LEU A 234 -7.36 -6.41 -10.02
CA LEU A 234 -8.79 -6.45 -10.33
C LEU A 234 -9.23 -5.06 -10.76
N ILE A 235 -9.67 -4.92 -12.00
CA ILE A 235 -9.94 -3.61 -12.61
C ILE A 235 -11.37 -3.55 -13.13
N ALA A 236 -12.18 -2.71 -12.49
CA ALA A 236 -13.55 -2.46 -12.91
C ALA A 236 -13.63 -1.14 -13.68
N HIS A 237 -14.42 -1.14 -14.75
CA HIS A 237 -14.76 0.05 -15.52
C HIS A 237 -16.28 0.26 -15.55
N GLY A 238 -16.71 1.50 -15.53
CA GLY A 238 -18.12 1.87 -15.60
C GLY A 238 -18.34 3.27 -16.19
N PRO A 239 -19.57 3.58 -16.62
CA PRO A 239 -19.94 4.93 -17.09
C PRO A 239 -19.69 6.04 -16.06
N THR A 240 -19.77 5.71 -14.77
CA THR A 240 -19.52 6.61 -13.65
C THR A 240 -18.58 5.97 -12.64
N ARG A 241 -17.88 6.81 -11.85
CA ARG A 241 -17.05 6.34 -10.72
C ARG A 241 -17.82 5.45 -9.75
N ALA A 242 -19.07 5.81 -9.45
CA ALA A 242 -19.93 5.05 -8.54
C ALA A 242 -20.25 3.65 -9.10
N GLU A 243 -20.52 3.55 -10.40
CA GLU A 243 -20.75 2.25 -11.07
C GLU A 243 -19.48 1.41 -11.14
N ALA A 244 -18.32 2.03 -11.43
CA ALA A 244 -17.04 1.33 -11.43
C ALA A 244 -16.72 0.73 -10.04
N LEU A 245 -16.88 1.53 -8.96
CA LEU A 245 -16.70 1.05 -7.58
C LEU A 245 -17.72 -0.02 -7.19
N ALA A 246 -18.98 0.09 -7.64
CA ALA A 246 -20.00 -0.92 -7.37
C ALA A 246 -19.68 -2.26 -8.07
N ARG A 247 -19.24 -2.21 -9.33
CA ARG A 247 -18.77 -3.39 -10.08
C ARG A 247 -17.55 -4.02 -9.43
N LEU A 248 -16.58 -3.20 -9.00
CA LEU A 248 -15.40 -3.69 -8.29
C LEU A 248 -15.78 -4.37 -6.96
N ALA A 249 -16.70 -3.79 -6.20
CA ALA A 249 -17.18 -4.37 -4.95
C ALA A 249 -17.88 -5.73 -5.17
N ALA A 250 -18.70 -5.86 -6.22
CA ALA A 250 -19.32 -7.13 -6.59
C ALA A 250 -18.26 -8.18 -6.98
N ALA A 251 -17.30 -7.78 -7.82
CA ALA A 251 -16.20 -8.65 -8.25
C ALA A 251 -15.32 -9.14 -7.08
N LEU A 252 -15.02 -8.26 -6.12
CA LEU A 252 -14.32 -8.63 -4.89
C LEU A 252 -15.13 -9.58 -4.00
N ALA A 253 -16.46 -9.48 -3.99
CA ALA A 253 -17.32 -10.41 -3.26
C ALA A 253 -17.35 -11.80 -3.90
N GLU A 254 -17.26 -11.87 -5.23
CA GLU A 254 -17.17 -13.12 -6.00
C GLU A 254 -15.78 -13.78 -5.91
N THR A 255 -14.74 -13.01 -5.58
CA THR A 255 -13.36 -13.50 -5.50
C THR A 255 -13.18 -14.44 -4.31
N GLU A 256 -12.58 -15.61 -4.52
CA GLU A 256 -12.21 -16.57 -3.47
C GLU A 256 -10.72 -16.91 -3.60
N VAL A 257 -10.01 -16.87 -2.47
CA VAL A 257 -8.62 -17.32 -2.37
C VAL A 257 -8.50 -18.15 -1.09
N ASP A 258 -8.13 -19.42 -1.23
CA ASP A 258 -7.87 -20.33 -0.11
C ASP A 258 -6.42 -20.86 -0.18
N GLY A 259 -5.89 -21.36 0.93
CA GLY A 259 -4.51 -21.88 1.06
C GLY A 259 -3.47 -20.83 1.47
N ILE A 260 -3.71 -19.55 1.16
CA ILE A 260 -2.83 -18.43 1.53
C ILE A 260 -3.62 -17.25 2.10
N THR A 261 -3.05 -16.57 3.10
CA THR A 261 -3.65 -15.35 3.65
C THR A 261 -3.47 -14.20 2.66
N THR A 262 -4.54 -13.44 2.40
CA THR A 262 -4.55 -12.33 1.45
C THR A 262 -5.15 -11.05 2.01
N ASN A 263 -4.86 -9.93 1.34
CA ASN A 263 -5.45 -8.63 1.66
C ASN A 263 -6.91 -8.49 1.17
N LEU A 264 -7.53 -9.54 0.62
CA LEU A 264 -8.89 -9.52 0.07
C LEU A 264 -9.95 -8.96 1.04
N PRO A 265 -9.99 -9.33 2.33
CA PRO A 265 -10.94 -8.73 3.28
C PRO A 265 -10.74 -7.21 3.44
N PHE A 266 -9.49 -6.76 3.39
CA PHE A 266 -9.15 -5.34 3.44
C PHE A 266 -9.62 -4.60 2.18
N LEU A 267 -9.42 -5.18 0.99
CA LEU A 267 -9.90 -4.58 -0.26
C LEU A 267 -11.43 -4.43 -0.27
N ARG A 268 -12.16 -5.43 0.23
CA ARG A 268 -13.62 -5.38 0.40
C ARG A 268 -14.06 -4.24 1.32
N TRP A 269 -13.37 -4.05 2.45
CA TRP A 269 -13.61 -2.92 3.34
C TRP A 269 -13.30 -1.58 2.65
N LEU A 270 -12.17 -1.51 1.95
CA LEU A 270 -11.69 -0.29 1.31
C LEU A 270 -12.69 0.25 0.29
N VAL A 271 -13.13 -0.58 -0.67
CA VAL A 271 -14.11 -0.18 -1.71
C VAL A 271 -15.50 0.17 -1.16
N ALA A 272 -15.81 -0.26 0.07
CA ALA A 272 -17.03 0.08 0.78
C ALA A 272 -16.91 1.37 1.61
N HIS A 273 -15.69 1.87 1.84
CA HIS A 273 -15.45 2.97 2.77
C HIS A 273 -16.12 4.28 2.30
N PRO A 274 -16.89 4.98 3.16
CA PRO A 274 -17.61 6.19 2.77
C PRO A 274 -16.73 7.31 2.20
N ALA A 275 -15.58 7.58 2.83
CA ALA A 275 -14.66 8.63 2.38
C ALA A 275 -14.04 8.30 1.01
N LEU A 276 -13.73 7.02 0.73
CA LEU A 276 -13.28 6.60 -0.60
C LEU A 276 -14.40 6.83 -1.63
N ARG A 277 -15.63 6.45 -1.30
CA ARG A 277 -16.80 6.64 -2.19
C ARG A 277 -17.10 8.12 -2.45
N ALA A 278 -16.86 8.99 -1.48
CA ALA A 278 -16.95 10.44 -1.65
C ALA A 278 -15.79 11.05 -2.46
N GLY A 279 -14.71 10.29 -2.69
CA GLY A 279 -13.50 10.79 -3.35
C GLY A 279 -12.60 11.61 -2.42
N GLU A 280 -12.78 11.50 -1.10
CA GLU A 280 -12.01 12.19 -0.07
C GLU A 280 -10.71 11.43 0.24
N THR A 281 -9.91 11.19 -0.81
CA THR A 281 -8.66 10.44 -0.75
C THR A 281 -7.45 11.36 -0.67
N THR A 282 -6.49 11.00 0.18
CA THR A 282 -5.17 11.62 0.27
C THR A 282 -4.14 10.51 0.51
N THR A 283 -2.86 10.83 0.39
CA THR A 283 -1.76 9.90 0.75
C THR A 283 -1.76 9.50 2.23
N ALA A 284 -2.48 10.22 3.09
CA ALA A 284 -2.68 9.89 4.50
C ALA A 284 -3.93 9.02 4.76
N PHE A 285 -4.72 8.68 3.73
CA PHE A 285 -6.02 8.02 3.89
C PHE A 285 -5.98 6.77 4.77
N LEU A 286 -5.02 5.86 4.53
CA LEU A 286 -4.91 4.61 5.32
C LEU A 286 -4.31 4.81 6.72
N VAL A 287 -3.68 5.95 6.98
CA VAL A 287 -3.23 6.34 8.33
C VAL A 287 -4.40 6.89 9.14
N GLU A 288 -5.25 7.69 8.50
CA GLU A 288 -6.44 8.32 9.11
C GLU A 288 -7.60 7.33 9.26
N HIS A 289 -7.68 6.35 8.37
CA HIS A 289 -8.66 5.28 8.36
C HIS A 289 -7.97 3.92 8.44
N PRO A 290 -7.38 3.56 9.60
CA PRO A 290 -6.72 2.27 9.74
C PRO A 290 -7.75 1.15 9.55
N PRO A 291 -7.47 0.15 8.70
CA PRO A 291 -8.44 -0.87 8.37
C PRO A 291 -8.72 -1.78 9.57
N LEU A 292 -10.01 -1.92 9.85
CA LEU A 292 -10.59 -2.82 10.85
C LEU A 292 -10.07 -2.55 12.26
N SER A 293 -10.85 -1.82 13.06
CA SER A 293 -10.76 -1.81 14.52
C SER A 293 -10.62 -3.24 15.06
N GLU A 294 -9.97 -3.40 16.21
CA GLU A 294 -9.96 -4.69 16.92
C GLU A 294 -11.40 -5.22 17.00
N PRO A 295 -11.69 -6.46 16.56
CA PRO A 295 -12.93 -7.08 16.98
C PRO A 295 -12.91 -7.13 18.51
N PRO A 296 -14.05 -6.91 19.19
CA PRO A 296 -14.08 -7.09 20.64
C PRO A 296 -13.51 -8.48 20.96
N LEU A 297 -12.65 -8.58 21.99
CA LEU A 297 -12.05 -9.83 22.48
C LEU A 297 -13.09 -10.93 22.74
N ARG A 298 -14.38 -10.57 22.82
CA ARG A 298 -15.52 -11.45 22.66
C ARG A 298 -16.49 -10.90 21.62
N LEU A 299 -16.74 -11.66 20.57
CA LEU A 299 -17.98 -11.49 19.81
C LEU A 299 -19.15 -11.82 20.76
N PRO A 300 -20.27 -11.07 20.77
CA PRO A 300 -21.50 -11.60 21.37
C PRO A 300 -21.81 -12.91 20.66
N GLU A 301 -22.13 -13.96 21.43
CA GLU A 301 -22.50 -15.23 20.82
C GLU A 301 -23.66 -15.01 19.85
N PRO A 302 -23.53 -15.42 18.57
CA PRO A 302 -24.64 -15.34 17.65
C PRO A 302 -25.79 -16.16 18.20
N VAL A 303 -26.99 -15.58 18.27
CA VAL A 303 -28.21 -16.22 18.80
C VAL A 303 -28.58 -17.52 18.05
N TRP A 304 -27.97 -17.76 16.88
CA TRP A 304 -28.33 -18.85 15.97
C TRP A 304 -27.09 -19.64 15.53
N ARG A 305 -26.52 -20.47 16.42
CA ARG A 305 -25.42 -21.41 16.09
C ARG A 305 -25.93 -22.84 15.79
N GLY A 306 -26.91 -23.01 14.92
CA GLY A 306 -27.28 -24.36 14.51
C GLY A 306 -28.27 -24.46 13.36
N SER A 307 -28.21 -25.60 12.68
CA SER A 307 -29.24 -26.08 11.76
C SER A 307 -30.57 -26.15 12.51
N TRP A 308 -31.54 -25.31 12.14
CA TRP A 308 -32.90 -25.48 12.63
C TRP A 308 -33.61 -26.49 11.71
N ARG A 309 -34.18 -27.54 12.32
CA ARG A 309 -35.07 -28.50 11.64
C ARG A 309 -36.38 -28.53 12.42
N LEU A 310 -37.49 -28.32 11.71
CA LEU A 310 -38.81 -28.06 12.31
C LEU A 310 -39.41 -29.23 13.13
N ASN A 311 -38.78 -30.42 13.14
CA ASN A 311 -39.43 -31.68 13.56
C ASN A 311 -38.65 -32.51 14.61
N LEU A 312 -37.90 -31.90 15.53
CA LEU A 312 -37.34 -32.63 16.69
C LEU A 312 -37.82 -32.05 18.02
N PRO A 313 -37.98 -32.89 19.08
CA PRO A 313 -38.39 -32.41 20.40
C PRO A 313 -37.32 -31.49 21.01
N PRO A 314 -37.73 -30.52 21.87
CA PRO A 314 -36.83 -29.49 22.39
C PRO A 314 -35.68 -30.08 23.22
N VAL A 315 -34.50 -29.48 23.08
CA VAL A 315 -33.31 -29.84 23.87
C VAL A 315 -33.52 -29.43 25.33
N ALA A 316 -33.20 -30.32 26.27
CA ALA A 316 -33.26 -30.01 27.70
C ALA A 316 -32.20 -28.96 28.05
N ILE A 317 -32.64 -27.83 28.62
CA ILE A 317 -31.78 -26.72 29.01
C ILE A 317 -30.99 -27.14 30.27
N ALA A 318 -29.66 -27.01 30.22
CA ALA A 318 -28.82 -27.17 31.41
C ALA A 318 -28.96 -25.94 32.33
N PRO A 319 -28.86 -26.11 33.67
CA PRO A 319 -28.89 -24.98 34.59
C PRO A 319 -27.69 -24.04 34.34
N PRO A 320 -27.86 -22.73 34.59
CA PRO A 320 -26.78 -21.76 34.39
C PRO A 320 -25.58 -22.06 35.32
N PRO A 321 -24.35 -21.73 34.88
CA PRO A 321 -23.15 -21.96 35.69
C PRO A 321 -23.12 -21.08 36.95
N ASP A 322 -22.47 -21.60 37.99
CA ASP A 322 -22.27 -20.95 39.27
C ASP A 322 -21.20 -19.85 39.14
N ILE A 323 -21.51 -18.66 39.66
CA ILE A 323 -20.71 -17.44 39.49
C ILE A 323 -19.39 -17.55 40.29
N ASP A 324 -19.36 -18.38 41.34
CA ASP A 324 -18.20 -18.56 42.20
C ASP A 324 -17.11 -19.45 41.57
N ASP A 325 -17.45 -20.31 40.60
CA ASP A 325 -16.49 -21.19 39.92
C ASP A 325 -15.68 -20.45 38.82
N GLU A 326 -16.24 -19.41 38.19
CA GLU A 326 -15.53 -18.63 37.16
C GLU A 326 -14.52 -17.62 37.76
N ALA A 327 -14.73 -17.17 39.00
CA ALA A 327 -13.85 -16.20 39.67
C ALA A 327 -12.45 -16.76 39.97
N HIS A 328 -12.29 -18.09 40.00
CA HIS A 328 -11.02 -18.76 40.32
C HIS A 328 -10.22 -19.23 39.09
N ALA A 329 -10.72 -19.02 37.87
CA ALA A 329 -10.04 -19.42 36.63
C ALA A 329 -9.07 -18.37 36.04
N HIS A 330 -8.95 -17.19 36.66
CA HIS A 330 -8.10 -16.07 36.18
C HIS A 330 -6.81 -15.86 36.98
N ALA A 331 -6.15 -16.96 37.37
CA ALA A 331 -4.81 -16.91 37.94
C ALA A 331 -3.83 -17.80 37.15
N GLY A 332 -3.20 -17.23 36.11
CA GLY A 332 -2.02 -17.77 35.43
C GLY A 332 -1.87 -17.22 34.00
N GLY A 333 -0.80 -16.53 33.58
CA GLY A 333 0.44 -16.14 34.25
C GLY A 333 1.30 -15.23 33.35
N GLY A 334 2.11 -14.37 34.00
CA GLY A 334 3.48 -13.95 33.58
C GLY A 334 3.71 -13.21 32.26
N GLY A 335 3.58 -11.87 32.27
CA GLY A 335 4.70 -10.91 32.23
C GLY A 335 5.75 -10.88 31.11
N GLU A 336 5.76 -11.76 30.11
CA GLU A 336 6.82 -11.79 29.08
C GLU A 336 6.22 -11.87 27.67
N SER A 337 6.61 -10.95 26.78
CA SER A 337 6.22 -11.00 25.36
C SER A 337 7.44 -11.01 24.46
N ALA A 338 7.59 -12.13 23.77
CA ALA A 338 8.58 -12.35 22.74
C ALA A 338 8.02 -11.93 21.37
N LEU A 339 8.76 -11.08 20.67
CA LEU A 339 8.50 -10.76 19.27
C LEU A 339 9.37 -11.65 18.39
N SER A 340 8.73 -12.44 17.54
CA SER A 340 9.40 -13.31 16.57
C SER A 340 9.24 -12.82 15.14
N ALA A 341 10.16 -13.23 14.27
CA ALA A 341 10.15 -12.96 12.84
C ALA A 341 8.88 -13.55 12.24
N PRO A 342 7.98 -12.73 11.66
CA PRO A 342 6.72 -13.26 11.12
C PRO A 342 6.94 -14.10 9.85
N MET A 343 8.10 -13.93 9.20
CA MET A 343 8.46 -14.61 7.96
C MET A 343 9.99 -14.67 7.85
N PRO A 344 10.53 -15.62 7.05
CA PRO A 344 11.95 -15.60 6.72
C PRO A 344 12.33 -14.32 5.97
N GLY A 345 13.44 -13.70 6.35
CA GLY A 345 13.89 -12.44 5.76
C GLY A 345 15.28 -12.02 6.22
N THR A 346 15.76 -10.89 5.71
CA THR A 346 17.02 -10.25 6.14
C THR A 346 16.71 -9.08 7.06
N VAL A 347 17.38 -8.96 8.20
CA VAL A 347 17.27 -7.78 9.07
C VAL A 347 17.96 -6.61 8.38
N LEU A 348 17.20 -5.63 7.91
CA LEU A 348 17.76 -4.43 7.29
C LEU A 348 18.31 -3.46 8.32
N ARG A 349 17.54 -3.24 9.40
CA ARG A 349 17.84 -2.23 10.42
C ARG A 349 17.34 -2.65 11.79
N VAL A 350 18.12 -2.37 12.83
CA VAL A 350 17.68 -2.50 14.22
C VAL A 350 17.61 -1.08 14.81
N LEU A 351 16.42 -0.66 15.25
CA LEU A 351 16.14 0.72 15.64
C LEU A 351 16.14 0.96 17.15
N VAL A 352 16.27 -0.11 17.95
CA VAL A 352 16.21 -0.05 19.41
C VAL A 352 17.34 -0.84 20.05
N GLN A 353 17.65 -0.52 21.30
CA GLN A 353 18.65 -1.23 22.10
C GLN A 353 18.04 -1.85 23.37
N ALA A 354 18.70 -2.87 23.93
CA ALA A 354 18.31 -3.42 25.23
C ALA A 354 18.35 -2.33 26.31
N GLY A 355 17.31 -2.28 27.14
CA GLY A 355 17.06 -1.28 28.17
C GLY A 355 16.25 -0.05 27.70
N GLU A 356 15.99 0.08 26.40
CA GLU A 356 15.26 1.24 25.85
C GLU A 356 13.75 1.14 26.11
N ARG A 357 13.11 2.27 26.47
CA ARG A 357 11.65 2.36 26.56
C ARG A 357 11.04 2.69 25.21
N VAL A 358 10.07 1.89 24.80
CA VAL A 358 9.38 2.01 23.51
C VAL A 358 7.90 2.28 23.74
N SER A 359 7.31 3.13 22.88
CA SER A 359 5.87 3.39 22.87
C SER A 359 5.11 2.36 22.04
N GLU A 360 3.80 2.23 22.26
CA GLU A 360 2.94 1.42 21.37
C GLU A 360 3.12 1.86 19.90
N ARG A 361 3.25 0.90 18.99
CA ARG A 361 3.48 1.07 17.54
C ARG A 361 4.82 1.71 17.16
N GLN A 362 5.72 1.96 18.12
CA GLN A 362 7.09 2.36 17.82
C GLN A 362 7.80 1.27 17.02
N GLN A 363 8.53 1.66 15.97
CA GLN A 363 9.31 0.71 15.17
C GLN A 363 10.52 0.22 15.96
N LEU A 364 10.72 -1.09 15.94
CA LEU A 364 11.80 -1.76 16.67
C LEU A 364 12.91 -2.22 15.72
N LEU A 365 12.54 -2.83 14.59
CA LEU A 365 13.48 -3.24 13.55
C LEU A 365 12.76 -3.29 12.19
N VAL A 366 13.52 -3.42 11.10
CA VAL A 366 13.00 -3.56 9.73
C VAL A 366 13.54 -4.86 9.12
N LEU A 367 12.65 -5.69 8.60
CA LEU A 367 12.98 -6.88 7.81
C LEU A 367 12.80 -6.61 6.32
N GLU A 368 13.68 -7.15 5.48
CA GLU A 368 13.46 -7.32 4.05
C GLU A 368 13.06 -8.76 3.76
N ALA A 369 11.89 -8.93 3.16
CA ALA A 369 11.48 -10.21 2.61
C ALA A 369 10.60 -9.93 1.39
N MET A 370 10.62 -10.80 0.37
CA MET A 370 9.78 -10.63 -0.82
C MET A 370 10.00 -9.29 -1.54
N LYS A 371 11.23 -8.76 -1.50
CA LYS A 371 11.62 -7.42 -2.02
C LYS A 371 10.85 -6.26 -1.38
N MET A 372 10.30 -6.48 -0.19
CA MET A 372 9.54 -5.50 0.57
C MET A 372 10.15 -5.28 1.95
N GLU A 373 10.21 -4.02 2.35
CA GLU A 373 10.59 -3.63 3.70
C GLU A 373 9.38 -3.73 4.65
N THR A 374 9.56 -4.48 5.73
CA THR A 374 8.54 -4.79 6.73
C THR A 374 9.05 -4.40 8.12
N PRO A 375 8.58 -3.26 8.67
CA PRO A 375 8.94 -2.89 10.03
C PRO A 375 8.18 -3.74 11.05
N ILE A 376 8.91 -4.22 12.05
CA ILE A 376 8.40 -4.84 13.25
C ILE A 376 8.21 -3.74 14.30
N VAL A 377 7.00 -3.64 14.84
CA VAL A 377 6.60 -2.57 15.76
C VAL A 377 6.26 -3.13 17.14
N ALA A 378 6.42 -2.31 18.17
CA ALA A 378 6.00 -2.63 19.52
C ALA A 378 4.47 -2.76 19.58
N PRO A 379 3.92 -3.88 20.10
CA PRO A 379 2.48 -4.05 20.24
C PRO A 379 1.87 -3.18 21.35
N TYR A 380 2.68 -2.70 22.30
CA TYR A 380 2.30 -1.87 23.46
C TYR A 380 3.53 -1.14 24.00
N ALA A 381 3.33 -0.19 24.93
CA ALA A 381 4.43 0.49 25.59
C ALA A 381 5.20 -0.48 26.49
N ALA A 382 6.51 -0.61 26.27
CA ALA A 382 7.35 -1.64 26.89
C ALA A 382 8.79 -1.15 27.10
N THR A 383 9.56 -1.89 27.89
CA THR A 383 11.03 -1.78 27.93
C THR A 383 11.62 -2.94 27.13
N VAL A 384 12.56 -2.66 26.23
CA VAL A 384 13.25 -3.68 25.45
C VAL A 384 14.17 -4.45 26.39
N ARG A 385 13.92 -5.73 26.60
CA ARG A 385 14.75 -6.59 27.48
C ARG A 385 16.00 -7.05 26.76
N ALA A 386 15.83 -7.58 25.56
CA ALA A 386 16.91 -8.12 24.74
C ALA A 386 16.58 -7.98 23.26
N VAL A 387 17.62 -7.76 22.46
CA VAL A 387 17.57 -7.82 20.99
C VAL A 387 18.47 -8.99 20.58
N HIS A 388 17.92 -9.94 19.83
CA HIS A 388 18.55 -11.22 19.49
C HIS A 388 19.13 -11.28 18.08
N VAL A 389 19.07 -10.17 17.34
CA VAL A 389 19.47 -10.08 15.93
C VAL A 389 20.27 -8.80 15.66
N GLU A 390 21.14 -8.87 14.66
CA GLU A 390 21.94 -7.73 14.16
C GLU A 390 21.54 -7.36 12.72
N GLU A 391 21.91 -6.15 12.29
CA GLU A 391 21.71 -5.73 10.90
C GLU A 391 22.50 -6.63 9.95
N GLY A 392 21.83 -7.12 8.90
CA GLY A 392 22.37 -8.07 7.93
C GLY A 392 22.05 -9.55 8.23
N ASP A 393 21.50 -9.86 9.40
CA ASP A 393 21.16 -11.24 9.77
C ASP A 393 20.04 -11.81 8.88
N ARG A 394 20.19 -13.07 8.48
CA ARG A 394 19.11 -13.83 7.85
C ARG A 394 18.36 -14.63 8.91
N VAL A 395 17.09 -14.29 9.10
CA VAL A 395 16.21 -14.92 10.08
C VAL A 395 15.21 -15.85 9.41
N ALA A 396 14.90 -16.97 10.05
CA ALA A 396 13.81 -17.84 9.64
C ALA A 396 12.47 -17.34 10.20
N GLY A 397 11.35 -17.74 9.60
CA GLY A 397 10.03 -17.50 10.17
C GLY A 397 9.92 -18.15 11.55
N GLY A 398 9.41 -17.40 12.53
CA GLY A 398 9.31 -17.80 13.93
C GLY A 398 10.58 -17.58 14.76
N ALA A 399 11.70 -17.15 14.17
CA ALA A 399 12.92 -16.85 14.92
C ALA A 399 12.69 -15.69 15.91
N LEU A 400 13.16 -15.84 17.14
CA LEU A 400 13.03 -14.79 18.16
C LEU A 400 13.84 -13.55 17.77
N LEU A 401 13.22 -12.37 17.78
CA LEU A 401 13.85 -11.11 17.40
C LEU A 401 14.12 -10.23 18.63
N ILE A 402 13.08 -9.94 19.42
CA ILE A 402 13.15 -8.98 20.53
C ILE A 402 12.29 -9.50 21.68
N GLU A 403 12.79 -9.36 22.91
CA GLU A 403 12.00 -9.57 24.13
C GLU A 403 11.59 -8.23 24.73
N LEU A 404 10.33 -8.13 25.15
CA LEU A 404 9.77 -6.92 25.75
C LEU A 404 9.25 -7.21 27.16
N ASP A 405 9.62 -6.33 28.09
CA ASP A 405 9.06 -6.26 29.44
C ASP A 405 7.95 -5.20 29.47
N LEU A 406 6.77 -5.56 29.99
CA LEU A 406 5.67 -4.62 30.17
C LEU A 406 6.08 -3.49 31.12
N ILE A 407 5.71 -2.25 30.78
CA ILE A 407 5.80 -1.14 31.73
C ILE A 407 4.58 -1.26 32.65
N GLU A 408 4.79 -1.59 33.92
CA GLU A 408 3.74 -1.46 34.94
C GLU A 408 3.36 0.02 35.07
N LEU A 409 2.07 0.32 34.88
CA LEU A 409 1.50 1.63 35.15
C LEU A 409 1.28 1.74 36.66
N ASP A 410 2.07 2.58 37.34
CA ASP A 410 1.84 2.98 38.74
C ASP A 410 0.50 3.71 38.95
#